data_AF-A0A8H6AT44-F1
#
_entry.id   AF-A0A8H6AT44-F1
#
_cell.length_a   1.000
_cell.length_b   1.000
_cell.length_c   1.000
_cell.angle_alpha   90.00
_cell.angle_beta   90.00
_cell.angle_gamma   90.00
#
_symmetry.space_group_name_H-M   'P 1'
#
loop_
_entity.id
_entity.type
_entity.pdbx_description
1 polymer ?
#
loop_
_entity_poly.entity_id
_entity_poly.type
_entity_poly.pdbx_seq_one_letter_code
_entity_poly.pdbx_strand_id
1 'polypeptide(L)'
;MPLPYETAHLLVINLQKLASSDLQETQKLLEACEAHGFFYLDLKESEGFKKDWSSILVLMQTYFSQPLALKMQDAYQSDTWGYEPVGTSSGVNQKLDDYESLKISREEIKYSDQFLRTEIAKKNSKLFRRFMNEVHAITETILASLSAGLKLDENTALGTYHSDAQPSRTTLSLFRYPKIEPTTLGQGHNKHTDLGTLTLLLAKQWGLEILSSEGTGWKPVQPSGDYAIINVGDTLRFLTGKKLKSAVHRVVPTEELKHTDRFSIAYFLRAADDVRFFDSKERSFSAKDWHDTKFDVFRQSYEEQEAEIFLTGGMEKSDVLLAV
;
A
#
# COMPACT_ATOMS: atom_id res chain seq x y z
N MET A 1 -19.46 -10.72 15.98
CA MET A 1 -19.11 -10.16 17.30
C MET A 1 -18.48 -8.79 17.07
N PRO A 2 -18.84 -7.74 17.82
CA PRO A 2 -18.04 -6.52 17.83
C PRO A 2 -16.61 -6.87 18.25
N LEU A 3 -15.62 -6.22 17.63
CA LEU A 3 -14.22 -6.41 18.03
C LEU A 3 -14.08 -6.01 19.50
N PRO A 4 -13.28 -6.72 20.30
CA PRO A 4 -13.03 -6.37 21.70
C PRO A 4 -12.23 -5.06 21.88
N TYR A 5 -11.89 -4.38 20.78
CA TYR A 5 -11.05 -3.19 20.75
C TYR A 5 -11.68 -2.08 19.91
N GLU A 6 -11.42 -0.84 20.32
CA GLU A 6 -11.77 0.36 19.57
C GLU A 6 -10.99 0.42 18.25
N THR A 7 -11.69 0.67 17.15
CA THR A 7 -11.11 0.81 15.80
C THR A 7 -10.39 2.14 15.62
N ALA A 8 -9.52 2.21 14.61
CA ALA A 8 -8.94 3.49 14.18
C ALA A 8 -10.03 4.46 13.71
N HIS A 9 -10.04 5.67 14.25
CA HIS A 9 -10.95 6.75 13.81
C HIS A 9 -10.32 7.51 12.65
N LEU A 10 -10.52 7.03 11.42
CA LEU A 10 -9.98 7.66 10.22
C LEU A 10 -10.99 8.62 9.59
N LEU A 11 -10.50 9.78 9.12
CA LEU A 11 -11.32 10.73 8.36
C LEU A 11 -11.73 10.12 7.00
N VAL A 12 -12.97 10.40 6.58
CA VAL A 12 -13.48 10.00 5.26
C VAL A 12 -13.38 11.17 4.30
N ILE A 13 -12.58 11.03 3.24
CA ILE A 13 -12.32 12.04 2.24
C ILE A 13 -13.16 11.74 0.98
N ASN A 14 -13.91 12.73 0.49
CA ASN A 14 -14.76 12.58 -0.67
C ASN A 14 -14.01 12.84 -1.98
N LEU A 15 -13.90 11.83 -2.84
CA LEU A 15 -13.13 11.89 -4.09
C LEU A 15 -13.67 12.95 -5.05
N GLN A 16 -14.99 13.07 -5.19
CA GLN A 16 -15.65 13.98 -6.13
C GLN A 16 -15.40 15.44 -5.74
N LYS A 17 -15.44 15.74 -4.43
CA LYS A 17 -15.10 17.04 -3.89
C LYS A 17 -13.62 17.40 -4.11
N LEU A 18 -12.70 16.44 -3.94
CA LEU A 18 -11.30 16.66 -4.30
C LEU A 18 -11.15 16.97 -5.80
N ALA A 19 -11.82 16.19 -6.66
CA ALA A 19 -11.80 16.40 -8.11
C ALA A 19 -12.38 17.76 -8.52
N SER A 20 -13.35 18.29 -7.76
CA SER A 20 -13.89 19.65 -7.95
C SER A 20 -13.08 20.74 -7.23
N SER A 21 -11.90 20.43 -6.69
CA SER A 21 -11.05 21.37 -5.95
C SER A 21 -11.75 22.03 -4.75
N ASP A 22 -12.60 21.29 -4.04
CA ASP A 22 -13.27 21.78 -2.84
C ASP A 22 -12.25 22.08 -1.73
N LEU A 23 -12.26 23.32 -1.24
CA LEU A 23 -11.27 23.79 -0.26
C LEU A 23 -11.44 23.15 1.12
N GLN A 24 -12.66 22.84 1.54
CA GLN A 24 -12.92 22.22 2.83
C GLN A 24 -12.45 20.76 2.82
N GLU A 25 -12.73 20.05 1.73
CA GLU A 25 -12.29 18.66 1.55
C GLU A 25 -10.76 18.58 1.42
N THR A 26 -10.14 19.56 0.74
CA THR A 26 -8.68 19.67 0.66
C THR A 26 -8.05 19.89 2.04
N GLN A 27 -8.62 20.77 2.86
CA GLN A 27 -8.15 21.02 4.22
C GLN A 27 -8.30 19.78 5.10
N LYS A 28 -9.44 19.09 5.00
CA LYS A 28 -9.69 17.82 5.71
C LYS A 28 -8.73 16.71 5.30
N LEU A 29 -8.38 16.63 4.01
CA LEU A 29 -7.37 15.71 3.50
C LEU A 29 -6.00 16.01 4.12
N LEU A 30 -5.61 17.29 4.15
CA LEU A 30 -4.35 17.71 4.75
C LEU A 30 -4.29 17.34 6.23
N GLU A 31 -5.34 17.63 6.99
CA GLU A 31 -5.47 17.27 8.41
C GLU A 31 -5.33 15.76 8.63
N ALA A 32 -5.94 14.93 7.78
CA ALA A 32 -5.83 13.48 7.89
C ALA A 32 -4.38 12.99 7.68
N CYS A 33 -3.69 13.56 6.68
CA CYS A 33 -2.31 13.23 6.36
C CYS A 33 -1.31 13.73 7.42
N GLU A 34 -1.55 14.89 8.02
CA GLU A 34 -0.71 15.46 9.09
C GLU A 34 -0.94 14.75 10.43
N ALA A 35 -2.18 14.40 10.77
CA ALA A 35 -2.50 13.78 12.06
C ALA A 35 -2.14 12.29 12.09
N HIS A 36 -2.52 11.54 11.06
CA HIS A 36 -2.49 10.07 11.07
C HIS A 36 -1.73 9.46 9.89
N GLY A 37 -1.60 10.17 8.77
CA GLY A 37 -1.04 9.57 7.55
C GLY A 37 -1.95 8.49 6.94
N PHE A 38 -3.18 8.36 7.42
CA PHE A 38 -4.19 7.39 6.98
C PHE A 38 -5.56 8.07 6.87
N PHE A 39 -6.34 7.69 5.85
CA PHE A 39 -7.72 8.13 5.70
C PHE A 39 -8.52 7.15 4.86
N TYR A 40 -9.85 7.23 4.95
CA TYR A 40 -10.74 6.57 4.01
C TYR A 40 -10.98 7.48 2.81
N LEU A 41 -10.98 6.93 1.60
CA LEU A 41 -11.45 7.60 0.40
C LEU A 41 -12.85 7.08 0.04
N ASP A 42 -13.82 7.99 -0.10
CA ASP A 42 -15.20 7.67 -0.47
C ASP A 42 -15.31 7.25 -1.93
N LEU A 43 -15.70 6.00 -2.16
CA LEU A 43 -15.92 5.40 -3.50
C LEU A 43 -17.39 5.11 -3.77
N LYS A 44 -18.33 5.64 -2.97
CA LYS A 44 -19.77 5.33 -3.11
C LYS A 44 -20.29 5.63 -4.51
N GLU A 45 -19.88 6.75 -5.09
CA GLU A 45 -20.28 7.18 -6.44
C GLU A 45 -19.37 6.64 -7.56
N SER A 46 -18.36 5.84 -7.23
CA SER A 46 -17.41 5.26 -8.20
C SER A 46 -17.84 3.85 -8.65
N GLU A 47 -19.04 3.72 -9.23
CA GLU A 47 -19.61 2.42 -9.59
C GLU A 47 -18.74 1.61 -10.57
N GLY A 48 -18.14 2.28 -11.56
CA GLY A 48 -17.21 1.67 -12.52
C GLY A 48 -16.00 1.05 -11.82
N PHE A 49 -15.33 1.83 -10.98
CA PHE A 49 -14.23 1.36 -10.14
C PHE A 49 -14.61 0.16 -9.27
N LYS A 50 -15.75 0.22 -8.56
CA LYS A 50 -16.21 -0.87 -7.69
C LYS A 50 -16.54 -2.15 -8.45
N LYS A 51 -17.00 -2.04 -9.71
CA LYS A 51 -17.21 -3.18 -10.60
C LYS A 51 -15.87 -3.82 -11.00
N ASP A 52 -14.86 -3.02 -11.30
CA ASP A 52 -13.53 -3.52 -11.63
C ASP A 52 -12.84 -4.14 -10.42
N TRP A 53 -12.93 -3.51 -9.24
CA TRP A 53 -12.48 -4.10 -7.98
C TRP A 53 -13.12 -5.48 -7.76
N SER A 54 -14.45 -5.58 -7.90
CA SER A 54 -15.15 -6.86 -7.74
C SER A 54 -14.69 -7.90 -8.78
N SER A 55 -14.42 -7.47 -10.02
CA SER A 55 -13.89 -8.35 -11.08
C SER A 55 -12.49 -8.86 -10.75
N ILE A 56 -11.62 -8.01 -10.17
CA ILE A 56 -10.29 -8.41 -9.70
C ILE A 56 -10.39 -9.40 -8.54
N LEU A 57 -11.32 -9.23 -7.60
CA LEU A 57 -11.52 -10.20 -6.51
C LEU A 57 -11.92 -11.60 -7.04
N VAL A 58 -12.80 -11.67 -8.04
CA VAL A 58 -13.18 -12.93 -8.69
C VAL A 58 -11.98 -13.55 -9.41
N LEU A 59 -11.19 -12.73 -10.10
CA LEU A 59 -9.93 -13.16 -10.71
C LEU A 59 -8.98 -13.73 -9.66
N MET A 60 -8.77 -13.03 -8.55
CA MET A 60 -7.87 -13.46 -7.47
C MET A 60 -8.26 -14.83 -6.92
N GLN A 61 -9.55 -15.07 -6.68
CA GLN A 61 -10.04 -16.39 -6.25
C GLN A 61 -9.65 -17.48 -7.25
N THR A 62 -9.84 -17.21 -8.55
CA THR A 62 -9.52 -18.17 -9.60
C THR A 62 -8.00 -18.37 -9.72
N TYR A 63 -7.23 -17.28 -9.74
CA TYR A 63 -5.78 -17.29 -9.89
C TYR A 63 -5.09 -18.04 -8.75
N PHE A 64 -5.40 -17.68 -7.51
CA PHE A 64 -4.70 -18.23 -6.35
C PHE A 64 -5.12 -19.67 -6.01
N SER A 65 -6.33 -20.10 -6.45
CA SER A 65 -6.77 -21.49 -6.35
C SER A 65 -5.99 -22.46 -7.26
N GLN A 66 -5.23 -21.95 -8.23
CA GLN A 66 -4.40 -22.79 -9.10
C GLN A 66 -3.32 -23.53 -8.30
N PRO A 67 -2.90 -24.74 -8.76
CA PRO A 67 -1.72 -25.41 -8.24
C PRO A 67 -0.48 -24.50 -8.26
N LEU A 68 0.37 -24.63 -7.25
CA LEU A 68 1.60 -23.83 -7.13
C LEU A 68 2.44 -23.83 -8.42
N ALA A 69 2.58 -25.00 -9.07
CA ALA A 69 3.34 -25.12 -10.31
C ALA A 69 2.82 -24.23 -11.46
N LEU A 70 1.51 -23.96 -11.51
CA LEU A 70 0.95 -23.03 -12.50
C LEU A 70 1.23 -21.58 -12.10
N LYS A 71 1.03 -21.22 -10.82
CA LYS A 71 1.32 -19.85 -10.32
C LYS A 71 2.79 -19.48 -10.48
N MET A 72 3.70 -20.44 -10.26
CA MET A 72 5.14 -20.27 -10.46
C MET A 72 5.55 -20.03 -11.92
N GLN A 73 4.65 -20.13 -12.90
CA GLN A 73 4.94 -19.61 -14.25
C GLN A 73 5.10 -18.09 -14.21
N ASP A 74 4.38 -17.40 -13.34
CA ASP A 74 4.54 -15.96 -13.07
C ASP A 74 5.61 -15.68 -12.01
N ALA A 75 6.44 -16.65 -11.61
CA ALA A 75 7.36 -16.53 -10.47
C ALA A 75 8.14 -15.21 -10.50
N TYR A 76 8.26 -14.61 -9.32
CA TYR A 76 8.97 -13.36 -9.05
C TYR A 76 10.20 -13.16 -9.93
N GLN A 77 10.16 -12.10 -10.75
CA GLN A 77 11.29 -11.68 -11.59
C GLN A 77 11.86 -10.32 -11.17
N SER A 78 11.05 -9.51 -10.48
CA SER A 78 11.36 -8.12 -10.15
C SER A 78 10.56 -7.67 -8.93
N ASP A 79 11.07 -6.65 -8.21
CA ASP A 79 10.42 -6.05 -7.04
C ASP A 79 9.04 -5.44 -7.35
N THR A 80 8.72 -5.24 -8.63
CA THR A 80 7.49 -4.61 -9.09
C THR A 80 6.52 -5.57 -9.79
N TRP A 81 6.91 -6.81 -10.10
CA TRP A 81 6.03 -7.78 -10.76
C TRP A 81 6.42 -9.25 -10.57
N GLY A 82 5.41 -10.11 -10.71
CA GLY A 82 5.54 -11.56 -10.57
C GLY A 82 4.86 -12.08 -9.31
N TYR A 83 4.87 -13.40 -9.18
CA TYR A 83 4.21 -14.18 -8.13
C TYR A 83 5.20 -14.56 -7.03
N GLU A 84 4.80 -14.33 -5.78
CA GLU A 84 5.52 -14.72 -4.57
C GLU A 84 4.70 -15.76 -3.81
N PRO A 85 5.24 -16.96 -3.55
CA PRO A 85 4.56 -17.96 -2.74
C PRO A 85 4.56 -17.60 -1.25
N VAL A 86 3.70 -18.28 -0.48
CA VAL A 86 3.68 -18.20 0.98
C VAL A 86 5.06 -18.46 1.58
N GLY A 87 5.42 -17.65 2.58
CA GLY A 87 6.66 -17.80 3.33
C GLY A 87 7.89 -17.25 2.61
N THR A 88 7.70 -16.24 1.76
CA THR A 88 8.80 -15.58 1.02
C THR A 88 9.39 -14.41 1.81
N SER A 89 8.60 -13.75 2.65
CA SER A 89 8.95 -12.56 3.42
C SER A 89 8.83 -12.79 4.93
N SER A 90 9.40 -11.88 5.71
CA SER A 90 9.27 -11.89 7.17
C SER A 90 7.85 -11.48 7.59
N GLY A 91 7.19 -12.36 8.34
CA GLY A 91 5.88 -12.13 8.93
C GLY A 91 5.95 -11.52 10.33
N VAL A 92 4.78 -11.35 10.96
CA VAL A 92 4.66 -10.89 12.37
C VAL A 92 5.31 -11.93 13.32
N ASN A 93 5.76 -11.58 14.52
CA ASN A 93 6.26 -12.54 15.54
C ASN A 93 7.44 -13.45 15.11
N GLN A 94 8.39 -12.94 14.32
CA GLN A 94 9.65 -13.63 14.00
C GLN A 94 9.50 -14.97 13.23
N LYS A 95 8.43 -15.14 12.45
CA LYS A 95 8.35 -16.23 11.46
C LYS A 95 8.10 -15.67 10.08
N LEU A 96 8.22 -16.52 9.07
CA LEU A 96 7.83 -16.19 7.71
C LEU A 96 6.34 -15.86 7.62
N ASP A 97 5.96 -15.07 6.61
CA ASP A 97 4.57 -14.72 6.35
C ASP A 97 3.71 -15.92 5.91
N ASP A 98 2.40 -15.78 6.08
CA ASP A 98 1.38 -16.71 5.59
C ASP A 98 0.57 -16.09 4.43
N TYR A 99 1.20 -15.34 3.51
CA TYR A 99 0.51 -14.81 2.34
C TYR A 99 1.24 -15.09 1.03
N GLU A 100 0.47 -15.22 -0.05
CA GLU A 100 1.00 -15.20 -1.41
C GLU A 100 0.60 -13.91 -2.11
N SER A 101 1.41 -13.48 -3.09
CA SER A 101 1.16 -12.24 -3.82
C SER A 101 1.34 -12.42 -5.33
N LEU A 102 0.57 -11.65 -6.10
CA LEU A 102 0.83 -11.41 -7.52
C LEU A 102 0.99 -9.90 -7.72
N LYS A 103 2.17 -9.49 -8.20
CA LYS A 103 2.51 -8.10 -8.50
C LYS A 103 2.42 -7.85 -10.00
N ILE A 104 1.87 -6.70 -10.37
CA ILE A 104 1.73 -6.23 -11.74
C ILE A 104 2.36 -4.84 -11.83
N SER A 105 3.49 -4.75 -12.53
CA SER A 105 4.20 -3.48 -12.74
C SER A 105 3.37 -2.57 -13.64
N ARG A 106 3.15 -1.32 -13.19
CA ARG A 106 2.49 -0.31 -14.03
C ARG A 106 3.36 0.05 -15.23
N GLU A 107 4.67 0.06 -15.06
CA GLU A 107 5.60 0.43 -16.13
C GLU A 107 5.61 -0.60 -17.26
N GLU A 108 5.68 -1.88 -16.90
CA GLU A 108 5.70 -2.97 -17.90
C GLU A 108 4.37 -3.08 -18.65
N ILE A 109 3.24 -3.04 -17.92
CA ILE A 109 1.92 -3.29 -18.50
C ILE A 109 1.42 -2.21 -19.46
N LYS A 110 2.03 -1.02 -19.44
CA LYS A 110 1.78 0.04 -20.43
C LYS A 110 2.18 -0.42 -21.83
N TYR A 111 3.32 -1.11 -21.94
CA TYR A 111 3.94 -1.45 -23.22
C TYR A 111 3.70 -2.91 -23.62
N SER A 112 3.63 -3.83 -22.66
CA SER A 112 3.53 -5.27 -22.94
C SER A 112 2.84 -6.03 -21.82
N ASP A 113 2.14 -7.12 -22.13
CA ASP A 113 1.63 -8.08 -21.15
C ASP A 113 2.39 -9.42 -21.16
N GLN A 114 3.49 -9.52 -21.91
CA GLN A 114 4.28 -10.75 -22.04
C GLN A 114 4.91 -11.22 -20.73
N PHE A 115 5.08 -10.32 -19.76
CA PHE A 115 5.60 -10.64 -18.43
C PHE A 115 4.59 -11.43 -17.59
N LEU A 116 3.29 -11.29 -17.86
CA LEU A 116 2.25 -12.17 -17.33
C LEU A 116 2.33 -13.48 -18.12
N ARG A 117 2.59 -14.60 -17.46
CA ARG A 117 2.82 -15.92 -18.08
C ARG A 117 1.62 -16.84 -17.97
N THR A 118 0.92 -16.83 -16.84
CA THR A 118 -0.29 -17.65 -16.67
C THR A 118 -1.43 -17.17 -17.56
N GLU A 119 -2.23 -18.13 -18.04
CA GLU A 119 -3.39 -17.83 -18.88
C GLU A 119 -4.42 -16.93 -18.20
N ILE A 120 -4.61 -17.09 -16.89
CA ILE A 120 -5.54 -16.25 -16.11
C ILE A 120 -5.04 -14.81 -16.05
N ALA A 121 -3.76 -14.58 -15.74
CA ALA A 121 -3.22 -13.22 -15.68
C ALA A 121 -3.23 -12.55 -17.06
N LYS A 122 -2.76 -13.26 -18.10
CA LYS A 122 -2.73 -12.77 -19.50
C LYS A 122 -4.11 -12.34 -20.00
N LYS A 123 -5.12 -13.20 -19.86
CA LYS A 123 -6.49 -12.90 -20.33
C LYS A 123 -7.10 -11.65 -19.69
N ASN A 124 -6.59 -11.26 -18.53
CA ASN A 124 -7.07 -10.13 -17.75
C ASN A 124 -6.12 -8.91 -17.78
N SER A 125 -5.11 -8.88 -18.66
CA SER A 125 -4.17 -7.75 -18.78
C SER A 125 -4.88 -6.41 -19.01
N LYS A 126 -5.97 -6.40 -19.79
CA LYS A 126 -6.81 -5.21 -20.02
C LYS A 126 -7.53 -4.73 -18.76
N LEU A 127 -7.99 -5.65 -17.90
CA LEU A 127 -8.63 -5.31 -16.62
C LEU A 127 -7.59 -4.67 -15.69
N PHE A 128 -6.41 -5.28 -15.56
CA PHE A 128 -5.32 -4.70 -14.76
C PHE A 128 -4.94 -3.30 -15.23
N ARG A 129 -4.74 -3.11 -16.54
CA ARG A 129 -4.39 -1.78 -17.09
C ARG A 129 -5.47 -0.73 -16.82
N ARG A 130 -6.74 -1.06 -17.07
CA ARG A 130 -7.85 -0.14 -16.82
C ARG A 130 -7.94 0.23 -15.34
N PHE A 131 -7.90 -0.77 -14.47
CA PHE A 131 -7.97 -0.58 -13.03
C PHE A 131 -6.79 0.27 -12.52
N MET A 132 -5.56 -0.04 -12.93
CA MET A 132 -4.38 0.75 -12.53
C MET A 132 -4.43 2.19 -13.04
N ASN A 133 -4.96 2.44 -14.23
CA ASN A 133 -5.11 3.80 -14.75
C ASN A 133 -6.12 4.60 -13.91
N GLU A 134 -7.24 3.98 -13.52
CA GLU A 134 -8.24 4.63 -12.68
C GLU A 134 -7.70 4.92 -11.26
N VAL A 135 -7.01 3.94 -10.64
CA VAL A 135 -6.32 4.18 -9.36
C VAL A 135 -5.26 5.27 -9.48
N HIS A 136 -4.48 5.28 -10.57
CA HIS A 136 -3.46 6.29 -10.78
C HIS A 136 -4.05 7.71 -10.81
N ALA A 137 -5.12 7.91 -11.58
CA ALA A 137 -5.81 9.20 -11.66
C ALA A 137 -6.40 9.65 -10.31
N ILE A 138 -6.90 8.71 -9.50
CA ILE A 138 -7.31 8.99 -8.11
C ILE A 138 -6.12 9.50 -7.31
N THR A 139 -4.98 8.83 -7.37
CA THR A 139 -3.79 9.25 -6.63
C THR A 139 -3.23 10.60 -7.12
N GLU A 140 -3.27 10.89 -8.42
CA GLU A 140 -2.92 12.21 -8.96
C GLU A 140 -3.84 13.31 -8.45
N THR A 141 -5.15 13.02 -8.34
CA THR A 141 -6.13 13.96 -7.75
C THR A 141 -5.78 14.27 -6.30
N ILE A 142 -5.46 13.24 -5.50
CA ILE A 142 -5.03 13.41 -4.10
C ILE A 142 -3.75 14.25 -4.02
N LEU A 143 -2.74 13.98 -4.85
CA LEU A 143 -1.50 14.74 -4.86
C LEU A 143 -1.69 16.20 -5.29
N ALA A 144 -2.59 16.46 -6.23
CA ALA A 144 -2.96 17.82 -6.64
C ALA A 144 -3.64 18.58 -5.49
N SER A 145 -4.60 17.97 -4.79
CA SER A 145 -5.23 18.55 -3.61
C SER A 145 -4.23 18.81 -2.49
N LEU A 146 -3.33 17.86 -2.20
CA LEU A 146 -2.26 18.05 -1.20
C LEU A 146 -1.32 19.19 -1.57
N SER A 147 -0.95 19.30 -2.86
CA SER A 147 -0.10 20.40 -3.34
C SER A 147 -0.77 21.75 -3.13
N ALA A 148 -2.06 21.85 -3.42
CA ALA A 148 -2.86 23.05 -3.19
C ALA A 148 -2.98 23.39 -1.69
N GLY A 149 -3.28 22.40 -0.85
CA GLY A 149 -3.39 22.57 0.61
C GLY A 149 -2.06 23.01 1.25
N LEU A 150 -0.94 22.44 0.80
CA LEU A 150 0.41 22.80 1.23
C LEU A 150 0.93 24.10 0.60
N LYS A 151 0.19 24.68 -0.36
CA LYS A 151 0.55 25.88 -1.13
C LYS A 151 1.91 25.74 -1.83
N LEU A 152 2.14 24.57 -2.42
CA LEU A 152 3.33 24.31 -3.21
C LEU A 152 3.25 25.04 -4.56
N ASP A 153 4.39 25.50 -5.06
CA ASP A 153 4.47 26.11 -6.39
C ASP A 153 4.48 25.03 -7.49
N GLU A 154 4.40 25.46 -8.75
CA GLU A 154 4.35 24.54 -9.91
C GLU A 154 5.58 23.64 -10.03
N ASN A 155 6.75 24.07 -9.54
CA ASN A 155 7.99 23.29 -9.62
C ASN A 155 8.09 22.25 -8.50
N THR A 156 7.38 22.47 -7.39
CA THR A 156 7.39 21.63 -6.19
C THR A 156 6.08 20.87 -5.97
N ALA A 157 5.08 21.07 -6.84
CA ALA A 157 3.82 20.36 -6.80
C ALA A 157 4.06 18.84 -6.83
N LEU A 158 3.41 18.10 -5.94
CA LEU A 158 3.70 16.69 -5.68
C LEU A 158 3.45 15.79 -6.90
N GLY A 159 2.58 16.20 -7.82
CA GLY A 159 2.33 15.48 -9.07
C GLY A 159 3.53 15.46 -10.02
N THR A 160 4.43 16.45 -9.96
CA THR A 160 5.58 16.54 -10.88
C THR A 160 6.57 15.39 -10.69
N TYR A 161 6.63 14.82 -9.48
CA TYR A 161 7.48 13.67 -9.14
C TYR A 161 6.98 12.33 -9.69
N HIS A 162 5.83 12.29 -10.37
CA HIS A 162 5.16 11.05 -10.80
C HIS A 162 4.94 10.98 -12.32
N SER A 163 5.71 11.77 -13.09
CA SER A 163 5.60 11.82 -14.55
C SER A 163 5.86 10.45 -15.21
N ASP A 164 5.00 10.09 -16.15
CA ASP A 164 5.18 8.90 -17.00
C ASP A 164 6.34 9.01 -18.00
N ALA A 165 7.01 10.17 -18.07
CA ALA A 165 8.22 10.36 -18.88
C ALA A 165 9.47 9.71 -18.26
N GLN A 166 9.43 9.40 -16.96
CA GLN A 166 10.53 8.74 -16.25
C GLN A 166 10.06 7.41 -15.67
N PRO A 167 10.95 6.40 -15.59
CA PRO A 167 10.59 5.12 -14.99
C PRO A 167 10.26 5.31 -13.51
N SER A 168 9.27 4.56 -13.03
CA SER A 168 8.95 4.45 -11.61
C SER A 168 8.69 3.00 -11.25
N ARG A 169 8.84 2.69 -9.96
CA ARG A 169 8.56 1.35 -9.42
C ARG A 169 7.11 1.16 -8.98
N THR A 170 6.18 1.93 -9.53
CA THR A 170 4.74 1.84 -9.20
C THR A 170 4.18 0.47 -9.57
N THR A 171 3.44 -0.15 -8.64
CA THR A 171 2.95 -1.54 -8.82
C THR A 171 1.58 -1.76 -8.18
N LEU A 172 0.79 -2.62 -8.82
CA LEU A 172 -0.42 -3.21 -8.27
C LEU A 172 -0.07 -4.57 -7.66
N SER A 173 -0.37 -4.77 -6.38
CA SER A 173 -0.16 -6.03 -5.68
C SER A 173 -1.48 -6.64 -5.24
N LEU A 174 -1.69 -7.88 -5.63
CA LEU A 174 -2.84 -8.71 -5.25
C LEU A 174 -2.35 -9.66 -4.16
N PHE A 175 -2.95 -9.62 -2.97
CA PHE A 175 -2.56 -10.45 -1.84
C PHE A 175 -3.65 -11.46 -1.51
N ARG A 176 -3.24 -12.69 -1.21
CA ARG A 176 -4.08 -13.71 -0.57
C ARG A 176 -3.39 -14.22 0.68
N TYR A 177 -4.12 -14.18 1.78
CA TYR A 177 -3.80 -14.90 3.01
C TYR A 177 -4.68 -16.16 2.99
N PRO A 178 -4.10 -17.36 2.82
CA PRO A 178 -4.88 -18.59 2.79
C PRO A 178 -5.58 -18.84 4.11
N LYS A 179 -6.72 -19.54 4.04
CA LYS A 179 -7.41 -20.06 5.23
C LYS A 179 -6.44 -20.89 6.06
N ILE A 180 -6.32 -20.57 7.34
CA ILE A 180 -5.46 -21.28 8.29
C ILE A 180 -6.25 -22.36 9.04
N GLU A 181 -5.54 -23.39 9.51
CA GLU A 181 -6.14 -24.39 10.38
C GLU A 181 -6.49 -23.76 11.75
N PRO A 182 -7.59 -24.18 12.42
CA PRO A 182 -8.07 -23.52 13.63
C PRO A 182 -7.06 -23.46 14.78
N THR A 183 -6.07 -24.35 14.78
CA THR A 183 -5.04 -24.49 15.83
C THR A 183 -3.76 -23.72 15.54
N THR A 184 -3.61 -23.09 14.36
CA THR A 184 -2.41 -22.34 14.01
C THR A 184 -2.60 -20.84 14.28
N LEU A 185 -1.57 -20.21 14.85
CA LEU A 185 -1.44 -18.77 14.82
C LEU A 185 -0.84 -18.43 13.45
N GLY A 186 -1.65 -17.86 12.56
CA GLY A 186 -1.14 -17.38 11.27
C GLY A 186 -0.15 -16.24 11.46
N GLN A 187 0.57 -15.90 10.39
CA GLN A 187 1.60 -14.88 10.37
C GLN A 187 1.25 -13.88 9.27
N GLY A 188 0.81 -12.68 9.66
CA GLY A 188 0.51 -11.63 8.69
C GLY A 188 1.77 -10.86 8.29
N HIS A 189 1.60 -9.70 7.65
CA HIS A 189 2.71 -8.84 7.23
C HIS A 189 3.27 -8.03 8.42
N ASN A 190 4.59 -8.01 8.57
CA ASN A 190 5.28 -7.39 9.71
C ASN A 190 5.02 -5.87 9.80
N LYS A 191 5.32 -5.26 10.95
CA LYS A 191 5.20 -3.80 11.15
C LYS A 191 6.15 -3.04 10.23
N HIS A 192 5.63 -2.05 9.51
CA HIS A 192 6.43 -1.22 8.60
C HIS A 192 5.68 0.08 8.29
N THR A 193 6.39 1.02 7.67
CA THR A 193 5.79 2.06 6.84
C THR A 193 5.92 1.69 5.36
N ASP A 194 5.08 2.28 4.51
CA ASP A 194 5.24 2.10 3.06
C ASP A 194 6.34 2.99 2.51
N LEU A 195 7.14 2.45 1.60
CA LEU A 195 8.31 3.14 1.06
C LEU A 195 7.98 4.23 0.03
N GLY A 196 6.78 4.18 -0.55
CA GLY A 196 6.40 4.97 -1.72
C GLY A 196 5.83 6.34 -1.38
N THR A 197 5.00 6.85 -2.28
CA THR A 197 4.32 8.14 -2.11
C THR A 197 2.97 7.95 -1.41
N LEU A 198 2.10 7.13 -2.02
CA LEU A 198 0.77 6.82 -1.51
C LEU A 198 0.50 5.34 -1.74
N THR A 199 -0.20 4.71 -0.81
CA THR A 199 -0.77 3.38 -1.00
C THR A 199 -2.29 3.50 -1.00
N LEU A 200 -2.93 2.98 -2.04
CA LEU A 200 -4.37 2.75 -2.07
C LEU A 200 -4.63 1.28 -1.78
N LEU A 201 -5.27 0.99 -0.65
CA LEU A 201 -5.61 -0.35 -0.19
C LEU A 201 -7.12 -0.59 -0.30
N LEU A 202 -7.48 -1.71 -0.91
CA LEU A 202 -8.84 -2.23 -0.99
C LEU A 202 -8.93 -3.57 -0.26
N ALA A 203 -9.75 -3.61 0.78
CA ALA A 203 -9.99 -4.80 1.57
C ALA A 203 -11.44 -4.84 2.08
N LYS A 204 -12.09 -6.01 1.93
CA LYS A 204 -13.43 -6.27 2.46
C LYS A 204 -13.41 -7.05 3.78
N GLN A 205 -12.22 -7.39 4.27
CA GLN A 205 -12.00 -8.27 5.41
C GLN A 205 -10.99 -7.64 6.37
N TRP A 206 -11.14 -7.93 7.66
CA TRP A 206 -10.27 -7.40 8.70
C TRP A 206 -8.82 -7.88 8.55
N GLY A 207 -7.89 -7.18 9.19
CA GLY A 207 -6.50 -7.62 9.32
C GLY A 207 -5.49 -6.48 9.36
N LEU A 208 -5.81 -5.31 8.79
CA LEU A 208 -4.95 -4.14 8.90
C LEU A 208 -5.06 -3.52 10.30
N GLU A 209 -3.92 -3.27 10.91
CA GLU A 209 -3.81 -2.49 12.14
C GLU A 209 -2.80 -1.35 11.96
N ILE A 210 -3.14 -0.18 12.49
CA ILE A 210 -2.23 0.98 12.54
C ILE A 210 -1.74 1.17 13.98
N LEU A 211 -0.50 1.63 14.14
CA LEU A 211 -0.01 2.03 15.45
C LEU A 211 -0.73 3.33 15.86
N SER A 212 -1.27 3.39 17.08
CA SER A 212 -1.91 4.58 17.62
C SER A 212 -0.94 5.75 17.62
N SER A 213 -1.44 6.98 17.43
CA SER A 213 -0.62 8.19 17.54
C SER A 213 0.05 8.33 18.91
N GLU A 214 -0.52 7.77 19.98
CA GLU A 214 0.12 7.74 21.31
C GLU A 214 1.24 6.69 21.44
N GLY A 215 1.46 5.86 20.41
CA GLY A 215 2.48 4.80 20.39
C GLY A 215 2.25 3.64 21.35
N THR A 216 1.12 3.61 22.08
CA THR A 216 0.85 2.65 23.16
C THR A 216 0.02 1.45 22.73
N GLY A 217 -0.50 1.40 21.50
CA GLY A 217 -1.29 0.25 21.04
C GLY A 217 -1.55 0.20 19.54
N TRP A 218 -2.09 -0.94 19.09
CA TRP A 218 -2.53 -1.17 17.72
C TRP A 218 -4.03 -0.95 17.60
N LYS A 219 -4.46 -0.23 16.58
CA LYS A 219 -5.87 0.06 16.31
C LYS A 219 -6.28 -0.64 15.00
N PRO A 220 -7.27 -1.55 15.02
CA PRO A 220 -7.75 -2.20 13.80
C PRO A 220 -8.45 -1.20 12.89
N VAL A 221 -8.19 -1.28 11.59
CA VAL A 221 -8.86 -0.47 10.56
C VAL A 221 -10.05 -1.23 10.01
N GLN A 222 -11.22 -0.61 10.04
CA GLN A 222 -12.44 -1.25 9.56
C GLN A 222 -12.41 -1.42 8.03
N PRO A 223 -12.60 -2.65 7.51
CA PRO A 223 -12.75 -2.86 6.07
C PRO A 223 -14.09 -2.33 5.58
N SER A 224 -14.16 -1.94 4.32
CA SER A 224 -15.38 -1.42 3.70
C SER A 224 -15.41 -1.79 2.22
N GLY A 225 -16.60 -2.06 1.68
CA GLY A 225 -16.81 -2.19 0.23
C GLY A 225 -17.00 -0.85 -0.48
N ASP A 226 -17.21 0.22 0.28
CA ASP A 226 -17.48 1.57 -0.23
C ASP A 226 -16.31 2.54 -0.02
N TYR A 227 -15.29 2.14 0.73
CA TYR A 227 -14.13 2.97 1.04
C TYR A 227 -12.82 2.26 0.67
N ALA A 228 -11.93 3.00 0.01
CA ALA A 228 -10.52 2.62 0.00
C ALA A 228 -9.84 3.16 1.26
N ILE A 229 -8.81 2.46 1.73
CA ILE A 229 -7.93 2.95 2.78
C ILE A 229 -6.71 3.53 2.08
N ILE A 230 -6.40 4.80 2.31
CA ILE A 230 -5.23 5.46 1.76
C ILE A 230 -4.23 5.69 2.88
N ASN A 231 -2.94 5.44 2.62
CA ASN A 231 -1.88 5.88 3.49
C ASN A 231 -0.74 6.58 2.76
N VAL A 232 -0.15 7.53 3.47
CA VAL A 232 1.06 8.26 3.07
C VAL A 232 2.27 7.36 3.29
N GLY A 233 3.15 7.31 2.29
CA GLY A 233 4.42 6.61 2.37
C GLY A 233 5.59 7.54 2.66
N ASP A 234 6.76 6.94 2.85
CA ASP A 234 8.00 7.61 3.26
C ASP A 234 8.44 8.68 2.25
N THR A 235 8.38 8.39 0.94
CA THR A 235 8.76 9.36 -0.09
C THR A 235 7.93 10.63 0.01
N LEU A 236 6.61 10.52 0.21
CA LEU A 236 5.75 11.69 0.35
C LEU A 236 6.00 12.44 1.67
N ARG A 237 6.24 11.70 2.76
CA ARG A 237 6.69 12.30 4.03
C ARG A 237 7.96 13.13 3.82
N PHE A 238 8.97 12.60 3.14
CA PHE A 238 10.22 13.33 2.92
C PHE A 238 10.07 14.51 1.96
N LEU A 239 9.36 14.34 0.84
CA LEU A 239 9.11 15.41 -0.13
C LEU A 239 8.35 16.60 0.47
N THR A 240 7.52 16.35 1.49
CA THR A 240 6.79 17.41 2.20
C THR A 240 7.55 17.99 3.39
N GLY A 241 8.85 17.69 3.53
CA GLY A 241 9.65 18.16 4.66
C GLY A 241 9.17 17.59 5.99
N LYS A 242 8.66 16.35 5.99
CA LYS A 242 8.11 15.63 7.15
C LYS A 242 6.81 16.22 7.71
N LYS A 243 6.11 17.08 6.96
CA LYS A 243 4.79 17.60 7.34
C LYS A 243 3.72 16.52 7.34
N LEU A 244 3.70 15.67 6.30
CA LEU A 244 2.77 14.55 6.23
C LEU A 244 3.40 13.31 6.89
N LYS A 245 2.60 12.54 7.63
CA LYS A 245 3.09 11.40 8.40
C LYS A 245 3.03 10.11 7.58
N SER A 246 4.10 9.31 7.65
CA SER A 246 4.13 7.93 7.17
C SER A 246 3.91 7.03 8.38
N ALA A 247 2.73 6.42 8.49
CA ALA A 247 2.33 5.72 9.71
C ALA A 247 2.68 4.23 9.69
N VAL A 248 3.18 3.76 10.83
CA VAL A 248 3.54 2.36 11.03
C VAL A 248 2.26 1.53 11.11
N HIS A 249 2.20 0.48 10.31
CA HIS A 249 1.07 -0.42 10.22
C HIS A 249 1.55 -1.86 10.06
N ARG A 250 0.65 -2.82 10.33
CA ARG A 250 0.89 -4.25 10.16
C ARG A 250 -0.37 -4.95 9.66
N VAL A 251 -0.22 -6.16 9.15
CA VAL A 251 -1.36 -7.05 8.90
C VAL A 251 -1.28 -8.21 9.86
N VAL A 252 -2.35 -8.48 10.59
CA VAL A 252 -2.46 -9.63 11.49
C VAL A 252 -3.58 -10.57 11.01
N PRO A 253 -3.41 -11.89 11.16
CA PRO A 253 -4.51 -12.82 10.95
C PRO A 253 -5.67 -12.52 11.91
N THR A 254 -6.88 -12.79 11.45
CA THR A 254 -8.10 -12.65 12.23
C THR A 254 -8.79 -14.01 12.36
N GLU A 255 -9.75 -14.13 13.28
CA GLU A 255 -10.55 -15.34 13.42
C GLU A 255 -11.29 -15.73 12.13
N GLU A 256 -11.62 -14.75 11.28
CA GLU A 256 -12.23 -14.98 9.97
C GLU A 256 -11.36 -15.86 9.06
N LEU A 257 -10.03 -15.76 9.21
CA LEU A 257 -9.05 -16.53 8.43
C LEU A 257 -9.11 -18.04 8.73
N LYS A 258 -9.77 -18.46 9.82
CA LYS A 258 -10.03 -19.89 10.09
C LYS A 258 -11.13 -20.48 9.21
N HIS A 259 -11.92 -19.64 8.55
CA HIS A 259 -13.10 -20.04 7.78
C HIS A 259 -12.96 -19.74 6.29
N THR A 260 -12.27 -18.66 5.92
CA THR A 260 -12.11 -18.23 4.53
C THR A 260 -10.72 -17.66 4.29
N ASP A 261 -10.29 -17.68 3.03
CA ASP A 261 -9.15 -16.87 2.60
C ASP A 261 -9.46 -15.38 2.79
N ARG A 262 -8.42 -14.58 3.03
CA ARG A 262 -8.48 -13.11 3.01
C ARG A 262 -7.80 -12.57 1.76
N PHE A 263 -8.49 -11.66 1.08
CA PHE A 263 -7.96 -10.97 -0.10
C PHE A 263 -7.83 -9.46 0.14
N SER A 264 -6.72 -8.89 -0.33
CA SER A 264 -6.55 -7.43 -0.40
C SER A 264 -5.80 -7.03 -1.66
N ILE A 265 -6.11 -5.84 -2.17
CA ILE A 265 -5.47 -5.26 -3.35
C ILE A 265 -4.82 -3.96 -2.91
N ALA A 266 -3.53 -3.81 -3.16
CA ALA A 266 -2.79 -2.59 -2.86
C ALA A 266 -2.21 -2.02 -4.16
N TYR A 267 -2.37 -0.72 -4.36
CA TYR A 267 -1.66 0.01 -5.40
C TYR A 267 -0.64 0.93 -4.72
N PHE A 268 0.64 0.66 -4.97
CA PHE A 268 1.75 1.41 -4.41
C PHE A 268 2.20 2.44 -5.43
N LEU A 269 1.75 3.68 -5.27
CA LEU A 269 2.25 4.80 -6.06
C LEU A 269 3.67 5.15 -5.60
N ARG A 270 4.59 5.26 -6.56
CA ARG A 270 5.98 5.63 -6.30
C ARG A 270 6.39 6.76 -7.23
N ALA A 271 7.19 7.68 -6.71
CA ALA A 271 7.84 8.71 -7.51
C ALA A 271 8.75 8.09 -8.59
N ALA A 272 9.08 8.89 -9.60
CA ALA A 272 10.09 8.54 -10.59
C ALA A 272 11.42 8.21 -9.90
N ASP A 273 12.14 7.24 -10.45
CA ASP A 273 13.30 6.60 -9.81
C ASP A 273 14.41 7.59 -9.44
N ASP A 274 14.56 8.68 -10.21
CA ASP A 274 15.59 9.71 -10.05
C ASP A 274 15.20 10.85 -9.09
N VAL A 275 13.94 10.91 -8.64
CA VAL A 275 13.47 11.92 -7.68
C VAL A 275 14.26 11.80 -6.39
N ARG A 276 14.85 12.91 -5.94
CA ARG A 276 15.69 12.94 -4.74
C ARG A 276 14.99 13.61 -3.57
N PHE A 277 15.25 13.08 -2.38
CA PHE A 277 14.82 13.64 -1.10
C PHE A 277 15.86 13.38 -0.02
N PHE A 278 15.68 14.02 1.13
CA PHE A 278 16.51 13.83 2.32
C PHE A 278 15.71 13.04 3.35
N ASP A 279 16.35 12.03 3.94
CA ASP A 279 15.73 11.24 5.01
C ASP A 279 15.77 11.99 6.36
N SER A 280 15.34 11.33 7.44
CA SER A 280 15.36 11.91 8.79
C SER A 280 16.76 12.29 9.30
N LYS A 281 17.83 11.76 8.69
CA LYS A 281 19.24 12.00 9.05
C LYS A 281 19.95 12.90 8.03
N GLU A 282 19.19 13.60 7.18
CA GLU A 282 19.69 14.49 6.14
C GLU A 282 20.59 13.79 5.10
N ARG A 283 20.40 12.48 4.92
CA ARG A 283 21.07 11.69 3.88
C ARG A 283 20.26 11.81 2.60
N SER A 284 20.93 12.07 1.48
CA SER A 284 20.27 12.15 0.17
C SER A 284 20.06 10.76 -0.43
N PHE A 285 18.82 10.46 -0.79
CA PHE A 285 18.44 9.26 -1.53
C PHE A 285 17.71 9.65 -2.82
N SER A 286 17.88 8.85 -3.88
CA SER A 286 16.87 8.79 -4.93
C SER A 286 15.71 7.89 -4.50
N ALA A 287 14.55 8.03 -5.13
CA ALA A 287 13.39 7.17 -4.87
C ALA A 287 13.73 5.69 -5.11
N LYS A 288 14.57 5.41 -6.12
CA LYS A 288 15.09 4.06 -6.37
C LYS A 288 16.05 3.58 -5.28
N ASP A 289 17.00 4.41 -4.83
CA ASP A 289 17.94 4.02 -3.78
C ASP A 289 17.20 3.70 -2.47
N TRP A 290 16.23 4.55 -2.10
CA TRP A 290 15.38 4.32 -0.93
C TRP A 290 14.56 3.04 -1.04
N HIS A 291 13.95 2.82 -2.21
CA HIS A 291 13.21 1.62 -2.52
C HIS A 291 14.07 0.37 -2.32
N ASP A 292 15.22 0.31 -3.00
CA ASP A 292 16.08 -0.88 -3.03
C ASP A 292 16.65 -1.18 -1.64
N THR A 293 17.13 -0.14 -0.95
CA THR A 293 17.64 -0.26 0.43
C THR A 293 16.56 -0.86 1.35
N LYS A 294 15.34 -0.34 1.29
CA LYS A 294 14.26 -0.80 2.17
C LYS A 294 13.75 -2.19 1.78
N PHE A 295 13.70 -2.51 0.49
CA PHE A 295 13.37 -3.86 0.01
C PHE A 295 14.39 -4.91 0.46
N ASP A 296 15.67 -4.56 0.48
CA ASP A 296 16.71 -5.45 0.99
C ASP A 296 16.53 -5.71 2.48
N VAL A 297 16.13 -4.70 3.27
CA VAL A 297 15.78 -4.89 4.69
C VAL A 297 14.53 -5.76 4.86
N PHE A 298 13.50 -5.63 4.02
CA PHE A 298 12.32 -6.52 4.07
C PHE A 298 12.67 -8.01 3.86
N ARG A 299 13.80 -8.31 3.21
CA ARG A 299 14.31 -9.68 2.95
C ARG A 299 15.23 -10.21 4.05
N GLN A 300 15.68 -9.35 4.95
CA GLN A 300 16.56 -9.73 6.05
C GLN A 300 15.79 -10.49 7.16
N SER A 301 16.53 -11.11 8.08
CA SER A 301 15.98 -11.76 9.26
C SER A 301 15.24 -10.76 10.17
N TYR A 302 14.38 -11.27 11.06
CA TYR A 302 13.65 -10.41 12.00
C TYR A 302 14.60 -9.59 12.88
N GLU A 303 15.69 -10.20 13.35
CA GLU A 303 16.69 -9.55 14.20
C GLU A 303 17.35 -8.37 13.50
N GLU A 304 17.71 -8.54 12.23
CA GLU A 304 18.27 -7.47 11.38
C GLU A 304 17.22 -6.38 11.10
N GLN A 305 15.99 -6.78 10.81
CA GLN A 305 14.86 -5.87 10.62
C GLN A 305 14.57 -4.98 11.85
N GLU A 306 14.67 -5.51 13.07
CA GLU A 306 14.46 -4.70 14.29
C GLU A 306 15.63 -3.78 14.65
N ALA A 307 16.82 -4.07 14.13
CA ALA A 307 18.00 -3.22 14.30
C ALA A 307 18.02 -2.04 13.32
N GLU A 308 17.33 -2.16 12.18
CA GLU A 308 17.33 -1.19 11.09
C GLU A 308 16.15 -0.22 11.15
N ILE A 309 16.43 1.09 11.10
CA ILE A 309 15.39 2.15 11.11
C ILE A 309 14.60 2.26 9.80
N PHE A 310 15.02 1.55 8.74
CA PHE A 310 14.44 1.68 7.41
C PHE A 310 13.00 1.14 7.34
N LEU A 311 12.67 0.08 8.08
CA LEU A 311 11.30 -0.45 8.09
C LEU A 311 10.27 0.54 8.60
N THR A 312 10.68 1.45 9.48
CA THR A 312 9.86 2.52 10.04
C THR A 312 10.12 3.87 9.38
N GLY A 313 10.61 3.89 8.14
CA GLY A 313 10.77 5.13 7.39
C GLY A 313 11.88 6.04 7.92
N GLY A 314 12.90 5.45 8.54
CA GLY A 314 14.00 6.17 9.18
C GLY A 314 13.61 6.84 10.51
N MET A 315 12.51 6.42 11.14
CA MET A 315 12.13 6.87 12.48
C MET A 315 12.80 5.98 13.53
N GLU A 316 13.53 6.57 14.48
CA GLU A 316 14.09 5.83 15.62
C GLU A 316 12.99 5.31 16.56
N LYS A 317 13.27 4.34 17.44
CA LYS A 317 12.25 3.83 18.39
C LYS A 317 11.62 4.93 19.26
N SER A 318 12.41 5.95 19.61
CA SER A 318 11.92 7.17 20.28
C SER A 318 11.05 8.02 19.36
N ASP A 319 11.36 8.09 18.06
CA ASP A 319 10.60 8.84 17.06
C ASP A 319 9.32 8.13 16.63
N VAL A 320 9.23 6.81 16.75
CA VAL A 320 7.94 6.10 16.59
C VAL A 320 6.97 6.46 17.73
N LEU A 321 7.49 6.84 18.90
CA LEU A 321 6.74 7.38 20.04
C LEU A 321 6.63 8.92 20.02
N LEU A 322 7.39 9.62 19.16
CA LEU A 322 7.48 11.09 19.10
C LEU A 322 7.13 11.67 17.71
N ALA A 323 6.82 10.86 16.70
CA ALA A 323 6.16 11.25 15.43
C ALA A 323 4.65 11.50 15.66
N VAL A 324 4.36 11.98 16.87
CA VAL A 324 3.11 12.47 17.41
C VAL A 324 3.05 13.96 17.14
#